data_AF-A0A3M1BU79-F1
#
_entry.id   AF-A0A3M1BU79-F1
#
_cell.length_a   1.000
_cell.length_b   1.000
_cell.length_c   1.000
_cell.angle_alpha   90.00
_cell.angle_beta   90.00
_cell.angle_gamma   90.00
#
_symmetry.space_group_name_H-M   'P 1'
#
loop_
_entity.id
_entity.type
_entity.pdbx_description
1 polymer ?
#
loop_
_entity_poly.entity_id
_entity_poly.type
_entity_poly.pdbx_seq_one_letter_code
_entity_poly.pdbx_strand_id
1 'polypeptide(L)'
;QQQVFWTGAGGQVFMPAGIPTAGILEYLDPAQPLFTSQAVKLPDDRVLTMDLEFSFDNKMTLYDPATKTASFVAEVPFNGGSNTRSAILLLDGRVLTFGFGDITTPGDTKLVQLYDPAADTWVVGTYDEIGPLFAPQLHILPDSSVFAISPQPVNQGGELVNECWILGRDVAGPAFEAVYEPLDLYPNPATGWVSVRNAHLLPINSALILHDAAGRLVGRWPKAEEGQRFNLELLPAGMYSYQFRNAEGQLLKTGKLTVHR
;
A
#
# COMPACT_ATOMS: atom_id res chain seq x y z
N GLN A 1 8.85 0.02 28.33
CA GLN A 1 9.17 1.01 27.28
C GLN A 1 10.67 1.15 27.17
N GLN A 2 11.23 1.01 25.97
CA GLN A 2 12.65 1.28 25.70
C GLN A 2 12.77 2.54 24.85
N GLN A 3 13.74 3.39 25.16
CA GLN A 3 14.03 4.59 24.35
C GLN A 3 14.98 4.20 23.21
N VAL A 4 14.64 4.61 21.99
CA VAL A 4 15.47 4.40 20.80
C VAL A 4 16.02 5.73 20.33
N PHE A 5 17.33 5.80 20.13
CA PHE A 5 18.04 6.97 19.60
C PHE A 5 18.61 6.63 18.22
N TRP A 6 18.49 7.54 17.26
CA TRP A 6 19.11 7.37 15.94
C TRP A 6 20.40 8.18 15.88
N THR A 7 21.52 7.53 15.56
CA THR A 7 22.82 8.19 15.38
C THR A 7 23.26 8.08 13.93
N GLY A 8 23.72 9.19 13.34
CA GLY A 8 24.38 9.16 12.04
C GLY A 8 25.88 8.89 12.17
N ALA A 9 26.55 8.72 11.03
CA ALA A 9 27.99 8.48 10.99
C ALA A 9 28.77 9.58 11.73
N GLY A 10 29.67 9.19 12.64
CA GLY A 10 30.50 10.11 13.42
C GLY A 10 29.79 10.80 14.60
N GLY A 11 28.62 10.33 15.02
CA GLY A 11 27.85 10.93 16.12
C GLY A 11 27.08 12.19 15.72
N GLN A 12 27.17 12.61 14.45
CA GLN A 12 26.27 13.61 13.89
C GLN A 12 24.94 12.98 13.55
N VAL A 13 23.88 13.46 14.20
CA VAL A 13 22.51 13.04 13.94
C VAL A 13 22.04 13.73 12.66
N PHE A 14 22.20 13.08 11.51
CA PHE A 14 21.54 13.52 10.28
C PHE A 14 20.09 13.01 10.30
N MET A 15 19.20 13.79 10.92
CA MET A 15 17.76 13.52 10.89
C MET A 15 17.08 14.50 9.94
N PRO A 16 16.46 14.03 8.84
CA PRO A 16 15.50 14.82 8.10
C PRO A 16 14.43 15.38 9.04
N ALA A 17 13.99 16.62 8.81
CA ALA A 17 12.93 17.24 9.61
C ALA A 17 11.66 16.36 9.59
N GLY A 18 11.13 16.03 10.77
CA GLY A 18 9.91 15.23 10.93
C GLY A 18 10.12 13.79 11.43
N ILE A 19 11.37 13.34 11.58
CA ILE A 19 11.66 12.08 12.27
C ILE A 19 11.80 12.36 13.79
N PRO A 20 11.05 11.65 14.66
CA PRO A 20 11.20 11.80 16.10
C PRO A 20 12.66 11.54 16.54
N THR A 21 13.23 12.47 17.33
CA THR A 21 14.60 12.35 17.87
C THR A 21 14.74 11.20 18.88
N ALA A 22 13.62 10.76 19.44
CA ALA A 22 13.49 9.57 20.24
C ALA A 22 12.12 8.93 19.97
N GLY A 23 12.07 7.60 20.02
CA GLY A 23 10.84 6.82 20.01
C GLY A 23 10.63 6.08 21.32
N ILE A 24 9.38 5.76 21.62
CA ILE A 24 9.02 4.84 22.69
C ILE A 24 8.71 3.50 22.03
N LEU A 25 9.49 2.46 22.34
CA LEU A 25 9.07 1.08 22.07
C LEU A 25 8.05 0.67 23.12
N GLU A 26 6.79 0.59 22.72
CA GLU A 26 5.71 0.05 23.55
C GLU A 26 5.60 -1.46 23.31
N TYR A 27 5.57 -2.22 24.40
CA TYR A 27 5.26 -3.64 24.35
C TYR A 27 3.74 -3.79 24.28
N LEU A 28 3.24 -4.48 23.26
CA LEU A 28 1.83 -4.83 23.14
C LEU A 28 1.54 -6.04 24.02
N ASP A 29 0.49 -5.95 24.83
CA ASP A 29 0.09 -6.98 25.79
C ASP A 29 -0.22 -8.31 25.06
N PRO A 30 0.45 -9.43 25.42
CA PRO A 30 0.30 -10.73 24.79
C PRO A 30 -1.06 -11.41 25.04
N ALA A 31 -1.95 -10.81 25.83
CA ALA A 31 -3.33 -11.28 25.99
C ALA A 31 -4.15 -11.28 24.68
N GLN A 32 -3.63 -10.66 23.62
CA GLN A 32 -4.16 -10.73 22.25
C GLN A 32 -3.16 -11.51 21.39
N PRO A 33 -3.46 -12.75 20.94
CA PRO A 33 -2.50 -13.57 20.19
C PRO A 33 -2.25 -12.98 18.80
N LEU A 34 -1.22 -12.15 18.69
CA LEU A 34 -0.64 -11.70 17.43
C LEU A 34 0.56 -12.60 17.11
N PHE A 35 0.30 -13.88 16.84
CA PHE A 35 1.28 -14.72 16.17
C PHE A 35 1.29 -14.28 14.70
N THR A 36 2.35 -13.65 14.26
CA THR A 36 2.39 -13.05 12.92
C THR A 36 3.80 -13.07 12.36
N SER A 37 3.93 -13.56 11.14
CA SER A 37 5.15 -13.42 10.34
C SER A 37 5.04 -12.27 9.33
N GLN A 38 3.84 -11.71 9.14
CA GLN A 38 3.62 -10.59 8.24
C GLN A 38 2.51 -9.63 8.70
N ALA A 39 2.75 -8.33 8.50
CA ALA A 39 1.80 -7.26 8.77
C ALA A 39 1.58 -6.38 7.53
N VAL A 40 0.33 -6.05 7.24
CA VAL A 40 -0.08 -5.12 6.19
C VAL A 40 -0.86 -3.98 6.82
N LYS A 41 -0.36 -2.75 6.69
CA LYS A 41 -1.11 -1.55 7.10
C LYS A 41 -2.24 -1.32 6.10
N LEU A 42 -3.47 -1.19 6.58
CA LEU A 42 -4.66 -0.90 5.77
C LEU A 42 -4.86 0.63 5.62
N PRO A 43 -5.71 1.08 4.66
CA PRO A 43 -6.00 2.50 4.44
C PRO A 43 -6.64 3.20 5.64
N ASP A 44 -7.29 2.46 6.53
CA ASP A 44 -7.95 2.95 7.74
C ASP A 44 -7.06 2.92 8.99
N ASP A 45 -5.74 2.83 8.79
CA ASP A 45 -4.70 2.75 9.83
C ASP A 45 -4.70 1.48 10.70
N ARG A 46 -5.65 0.56 10.49
CA ARG A 46 -5.59 -0.78 11.10
C ARG A 46 -4.48 -1.61 10.47
N VAL A 47 -4.02 -2.63 11.17
CA VAL A 47 -2.95 -3.52 10.72
C VAL A 47 -3.49 -4.94 10.63
N LEU A 48 -3.54 -5.46 9.42
CA LEU A 48 -3.86 -6.86 9.17
C LEU A 48 -2.62 -7.71 9.44
N THR A 49 -2.74 -8.68 10.33
CA THR A 49 -1.65 -9.56 10.74
C THR A 49 -1.96 -10.99 10.34
N MET A 50 -0.92 -11.68 9.90
CA MET A 50 -1.00 -13.02 9.32
C MET A 50 0.18 -13.85 9.82
N ASP A 51 -0.12 -15.02 10.40
CA ASP A 51 0.88 -16.06 10.58
C ASP A 51 0.96 -16.89 9.29
N LEU A 52 2.08 -16.76 8.58
CA LEU A 52 2.26 -17.33 7.24
C LEU A 52 3.40 -18.34 7.18
N GLU A 53 4.05 -18.65 8.30
CA GLU A 53 5.27 -19.47 8.31
C GLU A 53 5.12 -20.85 8.95
N PHE A 54 4.39 -21.01 10.07
CA PHE A 54 4.47 -22.26 10.84
C PHE A 54 3.16 -22.78 11.45
N SER A 55 2.05 -22.04 11.39
CA SER A 55 0.75 -22.50 11.87
C SER A 55 -0.08 -23.14 10.75
N PHE A 56 -0.80 -24.22 11.09
CA PHE A 56 -1.85 -24.80 10.24
C PHE A 56 -3.18 -24.04 10.38
N ASP A 57 -3.21 -22.94 11.13
CA ASP A 57 -4.42 -22.14 11.25
C ASP A 57 -4.48 -21.08 10.14
N ASN A 58 -5.66 -20.94 9.57
CA ASN A 58 -6.01 -19.97 8.53
C ASN A 58 -6.46 -18.64 9.16
N LYS A 59 -6.01 -18.37 10.39
CA LYS A 59 -6.48 -17.24 11.19
C LYS A 59 -5.70 -16.00 10.86
N MET A 60 -6.45 -14.92 10.69
CA MET A 60 -5.91 -13.59 10.51
C MET A 60 -6.50 -12.67 11.56
N THR A 61 -5.69 -11.73 12.01
CA THR A 61 -6.08 -10.83 13.08
C THR A 61 -5.92 -9.40 12.60
N LEU A 62 -6.96 -8.61 12.81
CA LEU A 62 -6.95 -7.18 12.57
C LEU A 62 -6.64 -6.46 13.88
N TYR A 63 -5.50 -5.81 13.92
CA TYR A 63 -5.08 -4.99 15.04
C TYR A 63 -5.47 -3.54 14.80
N ASP A 64 -6.14 -2.94 15.77
CA ASP A 64 -6.46 -1.51 15.79
C ASP A 64 -5.49 -0.79 16.73
N PRO A 65 -4.55 0.02 16.19
CA PRO A 65 -3.59 0.77 17.01
C PRO A 65 -4.24 1.83 17.92
N ALA A 66 -5.42 2.36 17.57
CA ALA A 66 -6.09 3.40 18.33
C ALA A 66 -6.68 2.84 19.64
N THR A 67 -7.25 1.64 19.58
CA THR A 67 -7.84 0.96 20.74
C THR A 67 -6.88 -0.04 21.40
N LYS A 68 -5.77 -0.40 20.74
CA LYS A 68 -4.82 -1.44 21.14
C LYS A 68 -5.48 -2.81 21.29
N THR A 69 -6.48 -3.09 20.47
CA THR A 69 -7.21 -4.37 20.48
C THR A 69 -7.01 -5.12 19.18
N ALA A 70 -7.18 -6.44 19.23
CA ALA A 70 -7.10 -7.31 18.07
C ALA A 70 -8.39 -8.14 17.95
N SER A 71 -8.85 -8.39 16.72
CA SER A 71 -10.00 -9.26 16.46
C SER A 71 -9.73 -10.15 15.26
N PHE A 72 -10.27 -11.37 15.27
CA PHE A 72 -10.22 -12.24 14.11
C PHE A 72 -11.05 -11.65 12.96
N VAL A 73 -10.60 -11.92 11.74
CA VAL A 73 -11.32 -11.64 10.49
C VAL A 73 -11.64 -12.96 9.76
N ALA A 74 -12.31 -12.88 8.61
CA ALA A 74 -12.58 -14.02 7.76
C ALA A 74 -11.32 -14.82 7.49
N GLU A 75 -11.44 -16.12 7.73
CA GLU A 75 -10.32 -17.03 7.62
C GLU A 75 -9.86 -17.17 6.16
N VAL A 76 -8.54 -17.33 5.97
CA VAL A 76 -7.97 -17.57 4.65
C VAL A 76 -8.56 -18.86 4.07
N PRO A 77 -9.12 -18.85 2.85
CA PRO A 77 -9.63 -20.06 2.21
C PRO A 77 -8.46 -21.02 1.95
N PHE A 78 -8.32 -22.04 2.77
CA PHE A 78 -7.11 -22.88 2.83
C PHE A 78 -7.45 -24.36 2.68
N ASN A 79 -6.64 -25.11 1.90
CA ASN A 79 -6.83 -26.54 1.61
C ASN A 79 -5.79 -27.48 2.26
N GLY A 80 -5.02 -27.05 3.27
CA GLY A 80 -4.39 -28.01 4.20
C GLY A 80 -2.89 -28.34 4.07
N GLY A 81 -2.04 -27.45 3.55
CA GLY A 81 -0.57 -27.59 3.65
C GLY A 81 0.18 -26.25 3.67
N SER A 82 1.13 -26.09 4.60
CA SER A 82 2.00 -24.90 4.79
C SER A 82 3.13 -24.92 3.72
N ASN A 83 3.75 -23.83 3.25
CA ASN A 83 4.46 -22.75 3.96
C ASN A 83 4.65 -21.53 3.05
N THR A 84 4.77 -20.36 3.65
CA THR A 84 5.15 -19.07 3.05
C THR A 84 4.08 -18.45 2.17
N ARG A 85 3.45 -17.42 2.72
CA ARG A 85 2.64 -16.47 1.96
C ARG A 85 3.22 -15.09 2.22
N SER A 86 3.20 -14.30 1.18
CA SER A 86 3.49 -12.88 1.24
C SER A 86 2.23 -12.15 0.88
N ALA A 87 2.00 -11.05 1.58
CA ALA A 87 0.86 -10.20 1.40
C ALA A 87 1.27 -8.78 1.02
N ILE A 88 0.43 -8.10 0.26
CA ILE A 88 0.63 -6.71 -0.10
C ILE A 88 -0.70 -5.97 -0.17
N LEU A 89 -0.71 -4.73 0.30
CA LEU A 89 -1.84 -3.82 0.11
C LEU A 89 -1.88 -3.39 -1.36
N LEU A 90 -3.00 -3.65 -2.02
CA LEU A 90 -3.28 -3.14 -3.35
C LEU A 90 -3.78 -1.70 -3.28
N LEU A 91 -3.69 -0.98 -4.39
CA LEU A 91 -4.09 0.44 -4.45
C LEU A 91 -5.59 0.66 -4.18
N ASP A 92 -6.42 -0.36 -4.38
CA ASP A 92 -7.87 -0.35 -4.12
C ASP A 92 -8.24 -0.65 -2.66
N GLY A 93 -7.25 -0.88 -1.78
CA GLY A 93 -7.47 -1.16 -0.37
C GLY A 93 -7.63 -2.64 -0.03
N ARG A 94 -7.67 -3.54 -1.02
CA ARG A 94 -7.67 -4.99 -0.80
C ARG A 94 -6.27 -5.49 -0.51
N VAL A 95 -6.17 -6.67 0.08
CA VAL A 95 -4.89 -7.33 0.38
C VAL A 95 -4.74 -8.56 -0.51
N LEU A 96 -3.72 -8.55 -1.36
CA LEU A 96 -3.33 -9.72 -2.14
C LEU A 96 -2.38 -10.58 -1.31
N THR A 97 -2.70 -11.85 -1.14
CA THR A 97 -1.80 -12.88 -0.61
C THR A 97 -1.29 -13.74 -1.76
N PHE A 98 -0.01 -14.11 -1.71
CA PHE A 98 0.68 -14.92 -2.68
C PHE A 98 1.54 -15.96 -1.96
N GLY A 99 1.47 -17.25 -2.29
CA GLY A 99 2.30 -18.24 -1.63
C GLY A 99 2.45 -19.58 -2.33
N PHE A 100 2.99 -20.57 -1.60
CA PHE A 100 3.39 -21.89 -2.11
C PHE A 100 2.24 -22.90 -2.25
N GLY A 101 1.08 -22.61 -1.64
CA GLY A 101 -0.07 -23.52 -1.62
C GLY A 101 0.17 -24.79 -0.80
N ASP A 102 -0.74 -25.75 -0.91
CA ASP A 102 -0.58 -27.11 -0.36
C ASP A 102 0.54 -27.89 -1.05
N ILE A 103 1.68 -28.02 -0.35
CA ILE A 103 2.84 -28.81 -0.77
C ILE A 103 2.55 -30.33 -0.83
N THR A 104 1.49 -30.80 -0.19
CA THR A 104 1.12 -32.23 -0.13
C THR A 104 0.16 -32.65 -1.24
N THR A 105 -0.60 -31.72 -1.81
CA THR A 105 -1.55 -31.95 -2.91
C THR A 105 -1.34 -30.92 -4.03
N PRO A 106 -0.38 -31.15 -4.95
CA PRO A 106 -0.02 -30.17 -6.00
C PRO A 106 -1.15 -29.80 -6.97
N GLY A 107 -2.27 -30.52 -6.95
CA GLY A 107 -3.38 -30.32 -7.89
C GLY A 107 -4.43 -29.29 -7.47
N ASP A 108 -4.35 -28.73 -6.25
CA ASP A 108 -5.45 -27.95 -5.65
C ASP A 108 -5.03 -26.57 -5.12
N THR A 109 -3.88 -26.06 -5.54
CA THR A 109 -3.20 -24.97 -4.87
C THR A 109 -3.48 -23.60 -5.48
N LYS A 110 -4.57 -22.98 -5.03
CA LYS A 110 -4.83 -21.56 -5.25
C LYS A 110 -3.71 -20.74 -4.58
N LEU A 111 -2.82 -20.14 -5.39
CA LEU A 111 -1.63 -19.44 -4.89
C LEU A 111 -1.81 -17.94 -4.69
N VAL A 112 -2.86 -17.35 -5.28
CA VAL A 112 -3.20 -15.93 -5.16
C VAL A 112 -4.60 -15.77 -4.61
N GLN A 113 -4.74 -15.03 -3.52
CA GLN A 113 -6.01 -14.79 -2.86
C GLN A 113 -6.13 -13.31 -2.54
N LEU A 114 -7.36 -12.81 -2.53
CA LEU A 114 -7.65 -11.41 -2.27
C LEU A 114 -8.59 -11.31 -1.10
N TYR A 115 -8.15 -10.59 -0.08
CA TYR A 115 -8.97 -10.23 1.05
C TYR A 115 -9.51 -8.81 0.84
N ASP A 116 -10.82 -8.65 1.01
CA ASP A 116 -11.50 -7.35 1.09
C ASP A 116 -11.76 -7.00 2.57
N PRO A 117 -11.00 -6.05 3.15
CA PRO A 117 -11.17 -5.66 4.55
C PRO A 117 -12.49 -4.93 4.85
N ALA A 118 -13.13 -4.35 3.83
CA ALA A 118 -14.41 -3.65 4.00
C ALA A 118 -15.58 -4.63 4.08
N ALA A 119 -15.52 -5.69 3.26
CA ALA A 119 -16.52 -6.75 3.26
C ALA A 119 -16.23 -7.89 4.24
N ASP A 120 -14.99 -7.99 4.74
CA ASP A 120 -14.50 -9.15 5.49
C ASP A 120 -14.70 -10.46 4.72
N THR A 121 -14.26 -10.48 3.46
CA THR A 121 -14.44 -11.63 2.56
C THR A 121 -13.23 -11.89 1.69
N TRP A 122 -13.18 -13.10 1.13
CA TRP A 122 -12.13 -13.54 0.23
C TRP A 122 -12.65 -13.81 -1.17
N VAL A 123 -11.85 -13.41 -2.16
CA VAL A 123 -11.97 -13.86 -3.55
C VAL A 123 -10.76 -14.72 -3.87
N VAL A 124 -11.00 -15.89 -4.47
CA VAL A 124 -9.94 -16.85 -4.79
C VAL A 124 -9.94 -17.14 -6.28
N GLY A 125 -8.89 -16.70 -6.98
CA GLY A 125 -8.67 -17.03 -8.38
C GLY A 125 -8.15 -18.47 -8.55
N THR A 126 -8.41 -19.05 -9.72
CA THR A 126 -7.78 -20.29 -10.19
C THR A 126 -6.70 -19.92 -11.20
N TYR A 127 -5.49 -20.46 -11.07
CA TYR A 127 -4.39 -20.15 -11.98
C TYR A 127 -3.69 -21.43 -12.39
N ASP A 128 -3.48 -21.58 -13.70
CA ASP A 128 -2.89 -22.78 -14.28
C ASP A 128 -1.35 -22.77 -14.24
N GLU A 129 -0.72 -21.60 -14.11
CA GLU A 129 0.73 -21.42 -14.25
C GLU A 129 1.37 -20.50 -13.20
N ILE A 130 0.96 -20.62 -11.94
CA ILE A 130 1.72 -19.97 -10.87
C ILE A 130 2.49 -21.06 -10.16
N GLY A 131 3.80 -21.07 -10.37
CA GLY A 131 4.72 -21.98 -9.71
C GLY A 131 4.93 -21.60 -8.24
N PRO A 132 5.39 -22.54 -7.42
CA PRO A 132 5.71 -22.28 -6.03
C PRO A 132 6.78 -21.18 -5.89
N LEU A 133 6.48 -20.14 -5.11
CA LEU A 133 7.44 -19.15 -4.65
C LEU A 133 7.67 -19.30 -3.16
N PHE A 134 8.90 -19.59 -2.75
CA PHE A 134 9.27 -19.63 -1.35
C PHE A 134 9.29 -18.20 -0.78
N ALA A 135 8.26 -17.76 -0.07
CA ALA A 135 8.17 -16.44 0.59
C ALA A 135 8.51 -15.25 -0.34
N PRO A 136 7.80 -15.05 -1.46
CA PRO A 136 8.20 -14.05 -2.43
C PRO A 136 8.11 -12.64 -1.86
N GLN A 137 9.06 -11.77 -2.17
CA GLN A 137 8.85 -10.35 -1.89
C GLN A 137 7.88 -9.79 -2.93
N LEU A 138 6.87 -9.07 -2.46
CA LEU A 138 5.85 -8.45 -3.31
C LEU A 138 6.03 -6.94 -3.35
N HIS A 139 5.84 -6.35 -4.54
CA HIS A 139 5.90 -4.90 -4.75
C HIS A 139 4.81 -4.46 -5.72
N ILE A 140 4.06 -3.41 -5.36
CA ILE A 140 3.13 -2.75 -6.28
C ILE A 140 3.93 -1.95 -7.30
N LEU A 141 3.60 -2.12 -8.57
CA LEU A 141 4.13 -1.33 -9.68
C LEU A 141 3.20 -0.15 -10.01
N PRO A 142 3.70 0.91 -10.69
CA PRO A 142 2.90 2.10 -10.98
C PRO A 142 1.62 1.86 -11.79
N ASP A 143 1.55 0.75 -12.53
CA ASP A 143 0.39 0.33 -13.32
C ASP A 143 -0.57 -0.58 -12.53
N SER A 144 -0.39 -0.70 -11.22
CA SER A 144 -1.15 -1.56 -10.29
C SER A 144 -0.89 -3.07 -10.45
N SER A 145 0.06 -3.48 -11.28
CA SER A 145 0.53 -4.87 -11.28
C SER A 145 1.39 -5.16 -10.04
N VAL A 146 1.54 -6.45 -9.71
CA VAL A 146 2.37 -6.87 -8.57
C VAL A 146 3.62 -7.58 -9.09
N PHE A 147 4.79 -7.03 -8.78
CA PHE A 147 6.05 -7.71 -8.97
C PHE A 147 6.30 -8.66 -7.79
N ALA A 148 6.47 -9.94 -8.08
CA ALA A 148 6.82 -10.97 -7.12
C ALA A 148 8.22 -11.50 -7.44
N ILE A 149 9.08 -11.62 -6.43
CA ILE A 149 10.43 -12.17 -6.60
C ILE A 149 10.72 -13.19 -5.50
N SER A 150 11.28 -14.34 -5.89
CA SER A 150 11.74 -15.33 -4.93
C SER A 150 12.96 -14.80 -4.16
N PRO A 151 12.98 -14.87 -2.82
CA PRO A 151 14.20 -14.69 -2.03
C PRO A 151 15.17 -15.88 -2.19
N GLN A 152 14.72 -17.01 -2.74
CA GLN A 152 15.55 -18.21 -2.93
C GLN A 152 15.81 -18.46 -4.42
N PRO A 153 17.07 -18.39 -4.87
CA PRO A 153 17.42 -18.77 -6.23
C PRO A 153 17.29 -20.27 -6.43
N VAL A 154 16.89 -20.67 -7.64
CA VAL A 154 16.83 -22.08 -8.07
C VAL A 154 18.01 -22.41 -8.97
N ASN A 155 18.44 -23.66 -8.97
CA ASN A 155 19.49 -24.12 -9.87
C ASN A 155 18.88 -24.52 -11.21
N GLN A 156 19.17 -23.75 -12.26
CA GLN A 156 18.78 -24.07 -13.63
C GLN A 156 20.06 -24.33 -14.45
N GLY A 157 20.29 -25.59 -14.80
CA GLY A 157 21.42 -25.98 -15.66
C GLY A 157 22.82 -25.71 -15.07
N GLY A 158 22.96 -25.63 -13.74
CA GLY A 158 24.22 -25.34 -13.05
C GLY A 158 24.40 -23.88 -12.68
N GLU A 159 23.48 -23.00 -13.07
CA GLU A 159 23.46 -21.58 -12.71
C GLU A 159 22.37 -21.30 -11.66
N LEU A 160 22.66 -20.40 -10.72
CA LEU A 160 21.66 -19.92 -9.75
C LEU A 160 20.88 -18.77 -10.37
N VAL A 161 19.58 -18.95 -10.55
CA VAL A 161 18.68 -17.93 -11.09
C VAL A 161 17.60 -17.58 -10.07
N ASN A 162 17.29 -16.29 -9.94
CA ASN A 162 16.11 -15.85 -9.19
C ASN A 162 14.91 -15.88 -10.13
N GLU A 163 13.82 -16.47 -9.66
CA GLU A 163 12.56 -16.41 -10.40
C GLU A 163 11.78 -15.17 -9.96
N CYS A 164 11.22 -14.47 -10.95
CA CYS A 164 10.38 -13.31 -10.73
C CYS A 164 9.16 -13.34 -11.66
N TRP A 165 8.06 -12.75 -11.19
CA TRP A 165 6.78 -12.72 -11.88
C TRP A 165 6.20 -11.31 -11.83
N ILE A 166 5.46 -10.96 -12.87
CA ILE A 166 4.57 -9.80 -12.86
C ILE A 166 3.15 -10.34 -12.89
N LEU A 167 2.43 -10.18 -11.79
CA LEU A 167 1.02 -10.47 -11.72
C LEU A 167 0.27 -9.30 -12.33
N GLY A 168 -0.24 -9.52 -13.54
CA GLY A 168 -1.07 -8.55 -14.24
C GLY A 168 -2.42 -8.33 -13.54
N ARG A 169 -3.07 -7.23 -13.88
CA ARG A 169 -4.40 -6.84 -13.36
C ARG A 169 -5.49 -7.93 -13.52
N ASP A 170 -5.39 -8.73 -14.59
CA ASP A 170 -6.40 -9.75 -14.94
C ASP A 170 -6.29 -11.00 -14.06
N VAL A 171 -5.12 -11.22 -13.45
CA VAL A 171 -4.88 -12.32 -12.49
C VAL A 171 -5.88 -12.18 -11.35
N ALA A 172 -6.18 -10.97 -10.92
CA ALA A 172 -7.01 -10.72 -9.77
C ALA A 172 -8.54 -11.02 -9.98
N GLY A 173 -8.95 -11.43 -11.19
CA GLY A 173 -10.29 -11.94 -11.51
C GLY A 173 -11.26 -10.88 -12.06
N PRO A 174 -12.45 -11.27 -12.56
CA PRO A 174 -13.39 -10.37 -13.26
C PRO A 174 -14.07 -9.29 -12.38
N ALA A 175 -13.67 -9.14 -11.12
CA ALA A 175 -14.13 -8.09 -10.21
C ALA A 175 -13.18 -6.87 -10.17
N PHE A 176 -12.25 -6.74 -11.12
CA PHE A 176 -11.21 -5.70 -11.16
C PHE A 176 -11.55 -4.48 -12.01
N GLU A 177 -12.82 -4.26 -12.34
CA GLU A 177 -13.29 -2.95 -12.84
C GLU A 177 -13.54 -1.95 -11.70
N ALA A 178 -12.67 -1.91 -10.69
CA ALA A 178 -12.52 -0.68 -9.94
C ALA A 178 -11.70 0.25 -10.85
N VAL A 179 -12.37 1.18 -11.53
CA VAL A 179 -11.69 2.32 -12.14
C VAL A 179 -10.95 3.03 -11.02
N TYR A 180 -9.66 2.71 -10.86
CA TYR A 180 -8.79 3.41 -9.92
C TYR A 180 -8.65 4.82 -10.43
N GLU A 181 -9.51 5.69 -9.91
CA GLU A 181 -9.37 7.10 -10.11
C GLU A 181 -8.25 7.57 -9.13
N PRO A 182 -7.12 8.08 -9.62
CA PRO A 182 -6.05 8.51 -8.73
C PRO A 182 -6.48 9.74 -7.92
N LEU A 183 -6.00 9.88 -6.67
CA LEU A 183 -6.03 11.17 -5.97
C LEU A 183 -5.11 12.13 -6.72
N ASP A 184 -5.66 12.98 -7.59
CA ASP A 184 -4.91 13.92 -8.40
C ASP A 184 -5.71 15.20 -8.67
N LEU A 185 -5.09 16.10 -9.43
CA LEU A 185 -5.78 17.27 -9.97
C LEU A 185 -6.23 16.97 -11.38
N TYR A 186 -7.53 17.12 -11.62
CA TYR A 186 -8.16 16.89 -12.91
C TYR A 186 -9.18 17.98 -13.23
N PRO A 187 -9.35 18.39 -14.50
CA PRO A 187 -8.53 18.03 -15.65
C PRO A 187 -7.14 18.67 -15.59
N ASN A 188 -6.22 18.25 -16.46
CA ASN A 188 -5.04 19.08 -16.74
C ASN A 188 -5.53 20.33 -17.51
N PRO A 189 -5.44 21.54 -16.93
CA PRO A 189 -6.34 22.64 -17.26
C PRO A 189 -5.92 23.38 -18.55
N ALA A 190 -6.75 23.29 -19.58
CA ALA A 190 -6.75 24.24 -20.70
C ALA A 190 -7.71 25.42 -20.47
N THR A 191 -8.69 25.25 -19.57
CA THR A 191 -9.78 26.21 -19.31
C THR A 191 -9.60 26.97 -17.99
N GLY A 192 -8.40 26.96 -17.42
CA GLY A 192 -8.06 27.78 -16.25
C GLY A 192 -8.61 27.29 -14.90
N TRP A 193 -9.03 26.02 -14.75
CA TRP A 193 -9.42 25.47 -13.45
C TRP A 193 -9.15 23.97 -13.33
N VAL A 194 -8.93 23.50 -12.11
CA VAL A 194 -8.80 22.07 -11.76
C VAL A 194 -9.69 21.72 -10.59
N SER A 195 -9.92 20.43 -10.37
CA SER A 195 -10.61 19.86 -9.20
C SER A 195 -9.81 18.69 -8.64
N VAL A 196 -10.03 18.34 -7.38
CA VAL A 196 -9.44 17.12 -6.80
C VAL A 196 -10.31 15.93 -7.16
N ARG A 197 -9.72 14.96 -7.85
CA ARG A 197 -10.31 13.64 -8.06
C ARG A 197 -10.12 12.81 -6.79
N ASN A 198 -11.18 12.14 -6.32
CA ASN A 198 -11.19 11.37 -5.07
C ASN A 198 -10.72 12.12 -3.83
N ALA A 199 -11.26 13.32 -3.65
CA ALA A 199 -10.95 14.14 -2.48
C ALA A 199 -11.34 13.45 -1.15
N HIS A 200 -12.23 12.45 -1.15
CA HIS A 200 -12.55 11.65 0.04
C HIS A 200 -11.34 10.90 0.63
N LEU A 201 -10.26 10.71 -0.15
CA LEU A 201 -8.99 10.14 0.32
C LEU A 201 -8.14 11.15 1.11
N LEU A 202 -8.51 12.44 1.12
CA LEU A 202 -7.83 13.46 1.90
C LEU A 202 -8.45 13.56 3.30
N PRO A 203 -7.62 13.67 4.37
CA PRO A 203 -8.10 14.10 5.67
C PRO A 203 -8.86 15.43 5.59
N ILE A 204 -9.84 15.61 6.48
CA ILE A 204 -10.61 16.85 6.57
C ILE A 204 -9.67 18.05 6.75
N ASN A 205 -9.97 19.17 6.07
CA ASN A 205 -9.15 20.38 6.04
C ASN A 205 -7.75 20.20 5.43
N SER A 206 -7.56 19.22 4.53
CA SER A 206 -6.35 19.15 3.73
C SER A 206 -6.26 20.32 2.74
N ALA A 207 -5.08 20.92 2.64
CA ALA A 207 -4.78 22.03 1.75
C ALA A 207 -4.18 21.57 0.42
N LEU A 208 -4.55 22.25 -0.66
CA LEU A 208 -3.88 22.19 -1.96
C LEU A 208 -2.90 23.35 -2.07
N ILE A 209 -1.66 23.06 -2.45
CA ILE A 209 -0.59 24.04 -2.61
C ILE A 209 0.06 23.85 -3.98
N LEU A 210 0.24 24.93 -4.73
CA LEU A 210 0.81 24.92 -6.07
C LEU A 210 2.07 25.77 -6.14
N HIS A 211 3.11 25.24 -6.78
CA HIS A 211 4.37 25.91 -7.03
C HIS A 211 4.69 25.98 -8.52
N ASP A 212 5.34 27.05 -8.96
CA ASP A 212 5.88 27.18 -10.31
C ASP A 212 7.12 26.28 -10.52
N ALA A 213 7.65 26.28 -11.75
CA ALA A 213 8.85 25.52 -12.10
C ALA A 213 10.12 25.94 -11.33
N ALA A 214 10.14 27.14 -10.75
CA ALA A 214 11.22 27.63 -9.90
C ALA A 214 10.99 27.30 -8.41
N GLY A 215 9.90 26.59 -8.07
CA GLY A 215 9.53 26.22 -6.71
C GLY A 215 8.86 27.34 -5.91
N ARG A 216 8.46 28.45 -6.55
CA ARG A 216 7.78 29.55 -5.85
C ARG A 216 6.30 29.23 -5.68
N LEU A 217 5.75 29.56 -4.51
CA LEU A 217 4.33 29.40 -4.22
C LEU A 217 3.49 30.31 -5.14
N VAL A 218 2.58 29.72 -5.90
CA VAL A 218 1.68 30.44 -6.84
C VAL A 218 0.20 30.20 -6.55
N GLY A 219 -0.15 29.23 -5.71
CA GLY A 219 -1.52 28.97 -5.31
C GLY A 219 -1.59 28.25 -3.97
N ARG A 220 -2.55 28.63 -3.13
CA ARG A 220 -2.83 27.94 -1.87
C ARG A 220 -4.32 27.97 -1.59
N TRP A 221 -4.90 26.79 -1.44
CA TRP A 221 -6.28 26.59 -1.02
C TRP A 221 -6.27 25.81 0.29
N PRO A 222 -6.72 26.42 1.41
CA PRO A 222 -6.68 25.78 2.72
C PRO A 222 -7.55 24.53 2.85
N LYS A 223 -8.51 24.34 1.95
CA LYS A 223 -9.35 23.15 1.86
C LYS A 223 -9.41 22.67 0.42
N ALA A 224 -9.27 21.37 0.25
CA ALA A 224 -9.33 20.68 -1.02
C ALA A 224 -10.43 19.61 -0.93
N GLU A 225 -11.66 20.02 -1.25
CA GLU A 225 -12.88 19.23 -1.08
C GLU A 225 -13.40 18.66 -2.41
N GLU A 226 -14.24 17.64 -2.31
CA GLU A 226 -14.83 16.99 -3.48
C GLU A 226 -15.73 17.96 -4.26
N GLY A 227 -15.59 17.98 -5.58
CA GLY A 227 -16.34 18.89 -6.47
C GLY A 227 -15.88 20.36 -6.44
N GLN A 228 -14.90 20.72 -5.61
CA GLN A 228 -14.36 22.07 -5.56
C GLN A 228 -13.53 22.37 -6.82
N ARG A 229 -13.73 23.56 -7.40
CA ARG A 229 -12.92 24.08 -8.51
C ARG A 229 -11.90 25.09 -7.99
N PHE A 230 -10.63 24.85 -8.32
CA PHE A 230 -9.50 25.72 -8.03
C PHE A 230 -9.17 26.53 -9.28
N ASN A 231 -9.37 27.85 -9.22
CA ASN A 231 -9.13 28.75 -10.34
C ASN A 231 -7.62 28.97 -10.56
N LEU A 232 -7.18 28.81 -11.80
CA LEU A 232 -5.81 28.96 -12.31
C LEU A 232 -5.73 29.93 -13.50
N GLU A 233 -6.79 30.66 -13.85
CA GLU A 233 -6.85 31.57 -15.02
C GLU A 233 -5.72 32.60 -15.05
N LEU A 234 -5.30 33.07 -13.87
CA LEU A 234 -4.22 34.05 -13.74
C LEU A 234 -2.82 33.43 -13.87
N LEU A 235 -2.70 32.11 -13.87
CA LEU A 235 -1.42 31.44 -14.04
C LEU A 235 -1.00 31.45 -15.53
N PRO A 236 0.26 31.80 -15.83
CA PRO A 236 0.83 31.62 -17.16
C PRO A 236 0.78 30.17 -17.65
N ALA A 237 0.90 29.97 -18.96
CA ALA A 237 1.14 28.63 -19.49
C ALA A 237 2.49 28.11 -18.98
N GLY A 238 2.54 26.87 -18.54
CA GLY A 238 3.75 26.29 -17.95
C GLY A 238 3.50 25.06 -17.11
N MET A 239 4.58 24.47 -16.61
CA MET A 239 4.55 23.33 -15.72
C MET A 239 4.56 23.79 -14.25
N TYR A 240 3.68 23.18 -13.47
CA TYR A 240 3.50 23.46 -12.05
C TYR A 240 3.58 22.15 -11.26
N SER A 241 4.05 22.24 -10.02
CA SER A 241 3.99 21.12 -9.08
C SER A 241 2.97 21.42 -7.99
N TYR A 242 2.19 20.42 -7.60
CA TYR A 242 1.22 20.55 -6.53
C TYR A 242 1.54 19.63 -5.36
N GLN A 243 1.04 20.00 -4.18
CA GLN A 243 1.12 19.25 -2.95
C GLN A 243 -0.25 19.25 -2.26
N PHE A 244 -0.65 18.10 -1.74
CA PHE A 244 -1.69 18.00 -0.72
C PHE A 244 -1.03 17.90 0.65
N ARG A 245 -1.51 18.68 1.62
CA ARG A 245 -1.05 18.65 3.01
C ARG A 245 -2.22 18.56 3.96
N ASN A 246 -2.09 17.83 5.07
CA ASN A 246 -3.14 17.82 6.10
C ASN A 246 -3.18 19.13 6.91
N ALA A 247 -4.08 19.21 7.88
CA ALA A 247 -4.27 20.39 8.74
C ALA A 247 -3.00 20.76 9.54
N GLU A 248 -2.18 19.77 9.88
CA GLU A 248 -0.92 19.91 10.60
C GLU A 248 0.25 20.29 9.65
N GLY A 249 0.00 20.35 8.33
CA GLY A 249 0.99 20.70 7.32
C GLY A 249 1.89 19.55 6.88
N GLN A 250 1.61 18.31 7.27
CA GLN A 250 2.31 17.12 6.79
C GLN A 250 1.98 16.87 5.31
N LEU A 251 2.98 16.44 4.54
CA LEU A 251 2.82 16.14 3.12
C LEU A 251 2.08 14.83 2.91
N LEU A 252 0.99 14.86 2.15
CA LEU A 252 0.17 13.69 1.83
C LEU A 252 0.49 13.14 0.43
N LYS A 253 0.55 14.03 -0.56
CA LYS A 253 0.83 13.67 -1.96
C LYS A 253 1.42 14.83 -2.72
N THR A 254 2.20 14.52 -3.76
CA THR A 254 2.66 15.49 -4.75
C THR A 254 2.25 15.06 -6.15
N GLY A 255 2.26 16.01 -7.08
CA GLY A 255 2.11 15.73 -8.50
C GLY A 255 2.48 16.95 -9.33
N LYS A 256 2.22 16.86 -10.63
CA LYS A 256 2.47 17.93 -11.59
C LYS A 256 1.24 18.16 -12.45
N LEU A 257 1.07 19.39 -12.90
CA LEU A 257 0.11 19.75 -13.92
C LEU A 257 0.74 20.73 -14.90
N THR A 258 0.22 20.76 -16.12
CA THR A 258 0.62 21.71 -17.16
C THR A 258 -0.56 22.60 -17.48
N VAL A 259 -0.42 23.90 -17.24
CA VAL A 259 -1.41 24.88 -17.69
C VAL A 259 -1.15 25.13 -19.17
N HIS A 260 -2.13 24.80 -20.01
CA HIS A 260 -2.12 25.10 -21.43
C HIS A 260 -2.97 26.35 -21.66
N ARG A 261 -2.49 27.29 -22.47
CA ARG A 261 -3.28 28.43 -22.97
C ARG A 261 -3.42 28.33 -24.47
#